data_AF-A0A3C0X2F8-F1
#
_entry.id   AF-A0A3C0X2F8-F1
#
_cell.length_a   1.000
_cell.length_b   1.000
_cell.length_c   1.000
_cell.angle_alpha   90.00
_cell.angle_beta   90.00
_cell.angle_gamma   90.00
#
_symmetry.space_group_name_H-M   'P 1'
#
loop_
_entity.id
_entity.type
_entity.pdbx_description
1 polymer ?
#
loop_
_entity_poly.entity_id
_entity_poly.type
_entity_poly.pdbx_seq_one_letter_code
_entity_poly.pdbx_strand_id
1 'polypeptide(L)'
;MRKEIILNGKWTFHKGDIAEPMSQDKGFIYTQSKTERKRSGPAAYNYPDTPDSYVGGMLSPEKWEWIDLPHDYVVYQDNYETENCALGYLHYDNAWYRKHFNVPEGCENKRVLL
;
A
#
# COMPACT_ATOMS: atom_id res chain seq x y z
N MET A 1 -3.77 17.10 -25.43
CA MET A 1 -4.46 17.72 -24.28
C MET A 1 -4.27 16.82 -23.07
N ARG A 2 -3.91 17.37 -21.90
CA ARG A 2 -3.78 16.61 -20.65
C ARG A 2 -5.18 16.24 -20.15
N LYS A 3 -5.35 15.01 -19.66
CA LYS A 3 -6.55 14.58 -18.93
C LYS A 3 -6.14 14.33 -17.48
N GLU A 4 -6.93 14.85 -16.55
CA GLU A 4 -6.75 14.66 -15.12
C GLU A 4 -7.91 13.82 -14.59
N ILE A 5 -7.60 12.91 -13.68
CA ILE A 5 -8.56 11.99 -13.07
C ILE A 5 -8.32 12.03 -11.57
N ILE A 6 -9.38 12.29 -10.80
CA ILE A 6 -9.32 12.26 -9.34
C ILE A 6 -9.18 10.79 -8.90
N LEU A 7 -8.07 10.48 -8.22
CA LEU A 7 -7.78 9.13 -7.72
C LEU A 7 -7.92 9.01 -6.20
N ASN A 8 -8.50 10.01 -5.53
CA ASN A 8 -8.53 10.06 -4.06
C ASN A 8 -9.35 8.95 -3.40
N GLY A 9 -10.43 8.49 -4.04
CA GLY A 9 -11.33 7.55 -3.39
C GLY A 9 -10.82 6.11 -3.38
N LYS A 10 -11.30 5.28 -2.44
CA LYS A 10 -11.10 3.81 -2.42
C LYS A 10 -9.63 3.37 -2.50
N TRP A 11 -8.79 3.90 -1.63
CA TRP A 11 -7.48 3.34 -1.35
C TRP A 11 -7.59 2.29 -0.24
N THR A 12 -6.68 1.33 -0.24
CA THR A 12 -6.46 0.41 0.87
C THR A 12 -5.27 0.90 1.68
N PHE A 13 -5.45 1.03 2.99
CA PHE A 13 -4.46 1.56 3.92
C PHE A 13 -4.12 0.53 4.99
N HIS A 14 -2.83 0.45 5.33
CA HIS A 14 -2.33 -0.32 6.47
C HIS A 14 -1.32 0.55 7.24
N LYS A 15 -1.57 0.74 8.54
CA LYS A 15 -0.64 1.42 9.45
C LYS A 15 0.37 0.40 9.99
N GLY A 16 1.65 0.72 9.89
CA GLY A 16 2.74 -0.11 10.35
C GLY A 16 3.55 -0.72 9.20
N ASP A 17 4.65 -1.36 9.60
CA ASP A 17 5.46 -2.18 8.71
C ASP A 17 4.89 -3.58 8.56
N ILE A 18 4.96 -4.12 7.34
CA ILE A 18 4.60 -5.51 7.05
C ILE A 18 5.90 -6.30 6.93
N ALA A 19 6.08 -7.31 7.78
CA ALA A 19 7.28 -8.12 7.78
C ALA A 19 7.42 -8.91 6.47
N GLU A 20 8.56 -8.74 5.79
CA GLU A 20 8.90 -9.50 4.59
C GLU A 20 10.26 -10.19 4.77
N PRO A 21 10.28 -11.41 5.35
CA PRO A 21 11.53 -12.13 5.54
C PRO A 21 12.15 -12.51 4.19
N MET A 22 13.48 -12.33 4.08
CA MET A 22 14.21 -12.74 2.89
C MET A 22 14.37 -14.26 2.85
N SER A 23 13.87 -14.89 1.78
CA SER A 23 14.10 -16.32 1.55
C SER A 23 15.57 -16.59 1.20
N GLN A 24 16.11 -17.70 1.69
CA GLN A 24 17.44 -18.19 1.30
C GLN A 24 17.41 -19.01 0.01
N ASP A 25 16.21 -19.34 -0.50
CA ASP A 25 16.06 -20.20 -1.65
C ASP A 25 16.29 -19.45 -2.97
N LYS A 26 17.20 -19.98 -3.78
CA LYS A 26 17.54 -19.43 -5.10
C LYS A 26 16.31 -19.22 -5.97
N GLY A 27 15.37 -20.18 -5.99
CA GLY A 27 14.18 -20.09 -6.84
C GLY A 27 13.31 -18.87 -6.52
N PHE A 28 13.14 -18.58 -5.22
CA PHE A 28 12.39 -17.42 -4.75
C PHE A 28 13.08 -16.12 -5.16
N ILE A 29 14.36 -15.97 -4.81
CA ILE A 29 15.13 -14.75 -5.11
C ILE A 29 15.24 -14.53 -6.62
N TYR A 30 15.64 -15.55 -7.37
CA TYR A 30 15.83 -15.46 -8.83
C TYR A 30 14.55 -15.09 -9.57
N THR A 31 13.41 -15.68 -9.18
CA THR A 31 12.12 -15.38 -9.84
C THR A 31 11.73 -13.92 -9.62
N GLN A 32 11.91 -13.41 -8.40
CA GLN A 32 11.57 -12.02 -8.10
C GLN A 32 12.49 -11.02 -8.80
N SER A 33 13.78 -11.34 -8.95
CA SER A 33 14.73 -10.47 -9.65
C SER A 33 14.53 -10.42 -11.17
N LYS A 34 13.88 -11.43 -11.76
CA LYS A 34 13.66 -11.52 -13.23
C LYS A 34 12.29 -11.07 -13.69
N THR A 35 11.37 -10.83 -12.76
CA THR A 35 10.02 -10.38 -13.10
C THR A 35 9.93 -8.87 -13.06
N GLU A 36 9.25 -8.27 -14.05
CA GLU A 36 9.01 -6.81 -14.11
C GLU A 36 8.16 -6.27 -12.94
N ARG A 37 7.55 -7.16 -12.14
CA ARG A 37 6.74 -6.83 -10.98
C ARG A 37 7.09 -7.72 -9.79
N LYS A 38 7.04 -7.16 -8.59
CA LYS A 38 7.22 -7.91 -7.35
C LYS A 38 6.18 -9.04 -7.25
N ARG A 39 6.60 -10.21 -6.76
CA ARG A 39 5.74 -11.41 -6.70
C ARG A 39 5.33 -11.79 -5.27
N SER A 40 6.10 -11.41 -4.25
CA SER A 40 5.75 -11.58 -2.83
C SER A 40 5.66 -10.26 -2.09
N GLY A 41 5.11 -10.30 -0.87
CA GLY A 41 5.10 -9.18 0.06
C GLY A 41 4.11 -8.07 -0.32
N PRO A 42 4.07 -7.00 0.50
CA PRO A 42 3.04 -5.95 0.45
C PRO A 42 3.11 -5.04 -0.78
N ALA A 43 4.09 -5.22 -1.68
CA ALA A 43 4.13 -4.53 -2.98
C ALA A 43 3.76 -5.45 -4.16
N ALA A 44 3.48 -6.75 -3.91
CA ALA A 44 3.00 -7.64 -4.96
C ALA A 44 1.57 -7.29 -5.36
N TYR A 45 1.28 -7.36 -6.67
CA TYR A 45 -0.04 -7.07 -7.22
C TYR A 45 -1.16 -7.91 -6.57
N ASN A 46 -0.92 -9.21 -6.40
CA ASN A 46 -1.88 -10.15 -5.81
C ASN A 46 -1.82 -10.23 -4.27
N TYR A 47 -1.10 -9.32 -3.60
CA TYR A 47 -1.08 -9.32 -2.13
C TYR A 47 -2.51 -9.05 -1.61
N PRO A 48 -3.01 -9.84 -0.65
CA PRO A 48 -4.36 -9.70 -0.14
C PRO A 48 -4.46 -8.48 0.79
N ASP A 49 -4.84 -7.35 0.18
CA ASP A 49 -4.99 -6.03 0.80
C ASP A 49 -6.46 -5.60 0.91
N THR A 50 -7.41 -6.50 0.62
CA THR A 50 -8.84 -6.23 0.73
C THR A 50 -9.26 -6.25 2.21
N PRO A 51 -9.76 -5.13 2.75
CA PRO A 51 -10.29 -5.05 4.12
C PRO A 51 -11.37 -6.10 4.36
N ASP A 52 -11.25 -6.83 5.47
CA ASP A 52 -12.24 -7.79 5.97
C ASP A 52 -12.75 -8.80 4.91
N SER A 53 -11.83 -9.37 4.11
CA SER A 53 -12.20 -10.31 3.04
C SER A 53 -12.52 -11.70 3.57
N TYR A 54 -13.73 -12.19 3.29
CA TYR A 54 -14.19 -13.55 3.60
C TYR A 54 -14.22 -14.48 2.37
N VAL A 55 -13.76 -14.00 1.21
CA VAL A 55 -13.81 -14.74 -0.06
C VAL A 55 -12.49 -14.63 -0.81
N GLY A 56 -12.09 -15.72 -1.49
CA GLY A 56 -10.90 -15.74 -2.36
C GLY A 56 -9.64 -16.34 -1.75
N GLY A 57 -8.53 -16.28 -2.51
CA GLY A 57 -7.30 -17.08 -2.37
C GLY A 57 -6.48 -16.93 -1.08
N MET A 58 -5.37 -16.19 -1.12
CA MET A 58 -4.45 -16.06 0.02
C MET A 58 -5.03 -15.12 1.08
N LEU A 59 -4.98 -15.51 2.35
CA LEU A 59 -5.38 -14.64 3.48
C LEU A 59 -4.16 -13.86 4.01
N SER A 60 -4.39 -12.65 4.52
CA SER A 60 -3.37 -11.89 5.26
C SER A 60 -3.86 -11.61 6.69
N PRO A 61 -2.95 -11.70 7.69
CA PRO A 61 -3.25 -11.30 9.06
C PRO A 61 -3.23 -9.78 9.24
N GLU A 62 -2.75 -9.02 8.25
CA GLU A 62 -2.62 -7.57 8.34
C GLU A 62 -3.98 -6.89 8.31
N LYS A 63 -4.17 -5.87 9.16
CA LYS A 63 -5.36 -5.03 9.11
C LYS A 63 -5.25 -4.04 7.96
N TRP A 64 -6.18 -4.12 7.00
CA TRP A 64 -6.35 -3.15 5.92
C TRP A 64 -7.67 -2.40 6.08
N GLU A 65 -7.69 -1.13 5.67
CA GLU A 65 -8.86 -0.25 5.78
C GLU A 65 -9.13 0.47 4.45
N TRP A 66 -10.40 0.68 4.11
CA TRP A 66 -10.79 1.51 2.97
C TRP A 66 -10.75 2.98 3.39
N ILE A 67 -9.98 3.81 2.66
CA ILE A 67 -9.89 5.25 2.90
C ILE A 67 -10.03 6.05 1.62
N ASP A 68 -10.35 7.34 1.79
CA ASP A 68 -10.27 8.34 0.75
C ASP A 68 -9.18 9.37 1.11
N LEU A 69 -8.44 9.85 0.12
CA LEU A 69 -7.41 10.88 0.28
C LEU A 69 -8.01 12.30 0.26
N PRO A 70 -7.39 13.30 0.93
CA PRO A 70 -6.20 13.19 1.77
C PRO A 70 -6.50 12.46 3.08
N HIS A 71 -5.54 11.65 3.53
CA HIS A 71 -5.62 10.90 4.78
C HIS A 71 -4.35 11.11 5.58
N ASP A 72 -4.49 11.65 6.77
CA ASP A 72 -3.43 11.75 7.76
C ASP A 72 -3.74 10.75 8.87
N TYR A 73 -3.01 9.64 8.89
CA TYR A 73 -3.25 8.59 9.89
C TYR A 73 -2.67 8.94 11.26
N VAL A 74 -1.77 9.93 11.34
CA VAL A 74 -1.04 10.28 12.56
C VAL A 74 -1.98 10.99 13.55
N VAL A 75 -3.01 11.69 13.08
CA VAL A 75 -3.92 12.47 13.96
C VAL A 75 -4.92 11.61 14.75
N TYR A 76 -5.01 10.31 14.48
CA TYR A 76 -5.95 9.40 15.15
C TYR A 76 -5.35 8.66 16.37
N GLN A 77 -4.15 9.03 16.80
CA GLN A 77 -3.49 8.45 17.96
C GLN A 77 -3.45 9.43 19.13
N ASP A 78 -3.18 8.91 20.32
CA ASP A 78 -2.88 9.72 21.49
C ASP A 78 -1.45 10.29 21.44
N ASN A 79 -1.23 11.39 22.15
CA ASN A 79 0.11 11.96 22.30
C ASN A 79 0.96 11.11 23.27
N TYR A 80 2.25 10.98 22.98
CA TYR A 80 3.22 10.27 23.80
C TYR A 80 4.28 11.24 24.33
N GLU A 81 4.39 11.35 25.65
CA GLU A 81 5.33 12.29 26.30
C GLU A 81 6.81 12.07 25.91
N THR A 82 7.15 10.86 25.47
CA THR A 82 8.49 10.48 25.00
C THR A 82 8.78 10.95 23.58
N GLU A 83 7.77 11.35 22.82
CA GLU A 83 7.92 11.84 21.45
C GLU A 83 8.36 13.31 21.41
N ASN A 84 8.83 13.75 20.24
CA ASN A 84 9.32 15.10 20.06
C ASN A 84 8.22 16.15 20.23
N CYS A 85 8.39 17.06 21.19
CA CYS A 85 7.45 18.14 21.48
C CYS A 85 7.22 19.07 20.29
N ALA A 86 8.23 19.28 19.44
CA ALA A 86 8.11 20.11 18.24
C ALA A 86 7.24 19.47 17.15
N LEU A 87 6.99 18.15 17.23
CA LEU A 87 6.13 17.39 16.33
C LEU A 87 4.76 17.08 16.97
N GLY A 88 4.42 17.77 18.06
CA GLY A 88 3.13 17.61 18.74
C GLY A 88 3.03 16.35 19.59
N TYR A 89 4.16 15.71 19.95
CA TYR A 89 4.22 14.45 20.71
C TYR A 89 3.54 13.26 20.01
N LEU A 90 3.49 13.28 18.67
CA LEU A 90 2.89 12.22 17.87
C LEU A 90 3.95 11.20 17.45
N HIS A 91 3.60 9.91 17.52
CA HIS A 91 4.45 8.84 17.01
C HIS A 91 4.23 8.65 15.50
N TYR A 92 5.32 8.47 14.75
CA TYR A 92 5.29 8.32 13.30
C TYR A 92 5.69 6.89 12.91
N ASP A 93 4.73 6.12 12.44
CA ASP A 93 4.94 4.78 11.91
C ASP A 93 5.18 4.79 10.40
N ASN A 94 5.81 3.76 9.85
CA ASN A 94 5.66 3.50 8.42
C ASN A 94 4.21 3.10 8.12
N ALA A 95 3.78 3.27 6.87
CA ALA A 95 2.46 2.85 6.44
C ALA A 95 2.42 2.53 4.95
N TRP A 96 1.42 1.74 4.56
CA TRP A 96 1.17 1.36 3.18
C TRP A 96 -0.13 1.96 2.67
N TYR A 97 -0.07 2.55 1.48
CA TYR A 97 -1.22 2.96 0.69
C TYR A 97 -1.20 2.19 -0.62
N ARG A 98 -2.29 1.49 -0.93
CA ARG A 98 -2.42 0.69 -2.15
C ARG A 98 -3.68 1.09 -2.91
N LYS A 99 -3.56 1.10 -4.24
CA LYS A 99 -4.64 1.45 -5.16
C LYS A 99 -4.67 0.49 -6.34
N HIS A 100 -5.76 -0.24 -6.46
CA HIS A 100 -6.10 -0.96 -7.68
C HIS A 100 -6.97 -0.06 -8.55
N PHE A 101 -6.55 0.16 -9.79
CA PHE A 101 -7.32 0.93 -10.76
C PHE A 101 -7.08 0.38 -12.16
N ASN A 102 -8.06 0.58 -13.04
CA ASN A 102 -7.94 0.28 -14.45
C ASN A 102 -7.56 1.56 -15.19
N VAL A 103 -6.56 1.48 -16.07
CA VAL A 103 -6.23 2.58 -16.98
C VAL A 103 -7.43 2.77 -17.92
N PRO A 104 -7.95 4.01 -18.08
CA PRO A 104 -9.07 4.26 -18.98
C PRO A 104 -8.75 3.90 -20.43
N GLU A 105 -9.78 3.51 -21.19
CA GLU A 105 -9.68 3.27 -22.63
C GLU A 105 -9.21 4.53 -23.38
N GLY A 106 -8.43 4.35 -24.47
CA GLY A 106 -7.88 5.44 -25.26
C GLY A 106 -6.58 6.03 -24.70
N CYS A 107 -6.06 5.46 -23.61
CA CYS A 107 -4.78 5.83 -23.01
C CYS A 107 -3.60 4.97 -23.53
N GLU A 108 -3.81 4.12 -24.53
CA GLU A 108 -2.76 3.29 -25.13
C GLU A 108 -1.65 4.18 -25.71
N ASN A 109 -0.40 3.80 -25.44
CA ASN A 109 0.81 4.55 -25.84
C ASN A 109 0.85 6.01 -25.34
N LYS A 110 0.05 6.35 -24.32
CA LYS A 110 0.14 7.66 -23.64
C LYS A 110 1.06 7.58 -22.44
N ARG A 111 1.65 8.72 -22.09
CA ARG A 111 2.36 8.88 -20.82
C ARG A 111 1.33 9.04 -19.69
N VAL A 112 1.40 8.15 -18.71
CA VAL A 112 0.62 8.21 -17.47
C VAL A 112 1.52 8.78 -16.37
N LEU A 113 0.95 9.65 -15.54
CA LEU A 113 1.60 10.28 -14.39
C LEU A 113 0.63 10.19 -13.21
N LEU A 114 1.15 9.80 -12.05
CA LEU A 114 0.45 9.85 -10.77
C LEU A 114 1.01 11.03 -9.97
#